data_AF-A0A6L3EV00-F1
#
_entry.id   AF-A0A6L3EV00-F1
#
_cell.length_a   1.000
_cell.length_b   1.000
_cell.length_c   1.000
_cell.angle_alpha   90.00
_cell.angle_beta   90.00
_cell.angle_gamma   90.00
#
_symmetry.space_group_name_H-M   'P 1'
#
loop_
_entity.id
_entity.type
_entity.pdbx_description
1 polymer ?
#
loop_
_entity_poly.entity_id
_entity_poly.type
_entity_poly.pdbx_seq_one_letter_code
_entity_poly.pdbx_strand_id
1 'polypeptide(L)'
;MVQSLRLDHSICFSSQFCYHCARTTSTMSQSLIHLYEQIAESIRVRIALGELKPGDKLPTVRALAQQWTCTTSTVSRAYAMLAEEGLTTGQQGSGTRVAENPLPGTKPMLQWARLLNQAERFILDAVTQGHEPEQIQTAVSVALARWQTLQESIIPEPIETQTPTPLRFVGSHDLTMDLLARHLSKANAQAPLDLKFQGSLGGLIALARGTADFAGVHLYDQATDSYNRPFVERILPGQRVALVTLAYRDLGLILPPGNPQQITSLHDLTKSGVTWVNRQAGSGTRVWLDVQLNQHNISTDMIDGYAQEKSTHLHVAQAIQSGTATAGLGIYAAAAAYSLDFISLTQEIYQLVILEKVWETAVCQSLITIINSDPFKKSVNTLGGYDTIATGALFWIDP
;
A
#
# COMPACT_ATOMS: atom_id res chain seq x y z
N MET A 1 1.94 -67.78 -14.10
CA MET A 1 1.15 -68.63 -13.18
C MET A 1 1.16 -67.91 -11.84
N VAL A 2 0.23 -66.99 -11.59
CA VAL A 2 -1.15 -67.20 -11.08
C VAL A 2 -1.16 -67.97 -9.75
N GLN A 3 -1.95 -67.43 -8.80
CA GLN A 3 -2.36 -67.95 -7.49
C GLN A 3 -1.49 -67.48 -6.31
N SER A 4 -2.04 -66.97 -5.19
CA SER A 4 -3.42 -66.84 -4.75
C SER A 4 -3.45 -65.92 -3.52
N LEU A 5 -4.21 -64.84 -3.61
CA LEU A 5 -4.76 -64.11 -2.46
C LEU A 5 -5.97 -64.90 -1.92
N ARG A 6 -6.07 -65.08 -0.59
CA ARG A 6 -7.27 -64.69 0.20
C ARG A 6 -7.16 -65.04 1.70
N LEU A 7 -7.43 -63.99 2.50
CA LEU A 7 -8.19 -63.92 3.77
C LEU A 7 -7.51 -64.53 5.01
N ASP A 8 -7.47 -63.90 6.19
CA ASP A 8 -8.55 -63.15 6.83
C ASP A 8 -8.11 -62.14 7.91
N HIS A 9 -8.90 -61.07 8.02
CA HIS A 9 -9.23 -60.18 9.14
C HIS A 9 -8.41 -60.17 10.45
N SER A 10 -7.89 -59.00 10.85
CA SER A 10 -8.50 -58.12 11.88
C SER A 10 -7.55 -57.09 12.51
N ILE A 11 -7.91 -55.81 12.37
CA ILE A 11 -8.01 -54.78 13.43
C ILE A 11 -6.77 -54.57 14.33
N CYS A 12 -6.06 -53.43 14.20
CA CYS A 12 -6.10 -52.33 15.20
C CYS A 12 -5.19 -51.12 14.83
N PHE A 13 -5.83 -49.96 14.84
CA PHE A 13 -5.42 -48.57 15.09
C PHE A 13 -3.94 -48.10 15.26
N SER A 14 -3.77 -46.87 14.73
CA SER A 14 -2.93 -45.74 15.17
C SER A 14 -1.43 -45.67 14.80
N SER A 15 -1.21 -44.94 13.69
CA SER A 15 -0.27 -43.81 13.50
C SER A 15 0.90 -43.60 14.48
N GLN A 16 2.13 -43.86 14.02
CA GLN A 16 3.26 -42.91 14.01
C GLN A 16 4.53 -43.54 13.43
N PHE A 17 4.85 -43.20 12.17
CA PHE A 17 6.18 -43.30 11.57
C PHE A 17 6.44 -41.93 10.92
N CYS A 18 7.33 -41.11 11.48
CA CYS A 18 8.77 -41.09 11.25
C CYS A 18 9.13 -40.59 9.84
N TYR A 19 9.48 -39.31 9.73
CA TYR A 19 10.26 -38.80 8.60
C TYR A 19 11.39 -37.92 9.13
N HIS A 20 12.57 -38.53 9.18
CA HIS A 20 13.84 -37.83 9.22
C HIS A 20 14.44 -37.83 7.82
N CYS A 21 14.97 -36.67 7.43
CA CYS A 21 15.98 -36.43 6.40
C CYS A 21 15.51 -36.19 4.94
N ALA A 22 15.45 -34.91 4.56
CA ALA A 22 16.27 -34.40 3.45
C ALA A 22 16.51 -32.88 3.65
N ARG A 23 17.77 -32.52 3.88
CA ARG A 23 18.27 -31.14 3.83
C ARG A 23 18.43 -30.71 2.38
N THR A 24 17.93 -29.53 2.03
CA THR A 24 18.57 -28.63 1.06
C THR A 24 18.12 -27.20 1.31
N THR A 25 19.10 -26.30 1.21
CA THR A 25 19.11 -24.89 1.56
C THR A 25 18.13 -24.03 0.76
N SER A 26 17.31 -23.24 1.46
CA SER A 26 16.83 -21.95 0.98
C SER A 26 16.61 -21.02 2.17
N THR A 27 17.52 -20.09 2.37
CA THR A 27 17.39 -18.96 3.29
C THR A 27 16.29 -18.05 2.77
N MET A 28 15.06 -18.31 3.24
CA MET A 28 13.91 -17.44 3.05
C MET A 28 14.11 -16.13 3.81
N SER A 29 14.25 -15.06 3.03
CA SER A 29 13.76 -13.69 3.27
C SER A 29 13.16 -13.44 4.66
N GLN A 30 13.93 -12.78 5.53
CA GLN A 30 13.43 -12.33 6.82
C GLN A 30 12.42 -11.17 6.64
N SER A 31 11.20 -11.46 7.07
CA SER A 31 10.01 -10.61 7.16
C SER A 31 10.25 -9.20 7.72
N LEU A 32 9.62 -8.20 7.08
CA LEU A 32 9.54 -6.77 7.43
C LEU A 32 8.67 -6.47 8.68
N ILE A 33 8.35 -7.46 9.51
CA ILE A 33 7.51 -7.31 10.71
C ILE A 33 8.37 -7.45 11.96
N HIS A 34 8.28 -6.51 12.90
CA HIS A 34 9.06 -6.55 14.12
C HIS A 34 8.72 -7.80 14.96
N LEU A 35 9.74 -8.43 15.56
CA LEU A 35 9.61 -9.74 16.23
C LEU A 35 8.57 -9.79 17.36
N TYR A 36 8.34 -8.67 18.08
CA TYR A 36 7.30 -8.63 19.12
C TYR A 36 5.88 -8.71 18.53
N GLU A 37 5.65 -8.21 17.31
CA GLU A 37 4.35 -8.31 16.62
C GLU A 37 4.09 -9.75 16.17
N GLN A 38 5.13 -10.46 15.72
CA GLN A 38 5.03 -11.87 15.38
C GLN A 38 4.71 -12.75 16.62
N ILE A 39 5.30 -12.43 17.77
CA ILE A 39 5.02 -13.09 19.05
C ILE A 39 3.58 -12.80 19.51
N ALA A 40 3.15 -11.53 19.44
CA ALA A 40 1.79 -11.14 19.79
C ALA A 40 0.78 -11.88 18.90
N GLU A 41 1.00 -11.87 17.58
CA GLU A 41 0.14 -12.53 16.61
C GLU A 41 0.04 -14.04 16.83
N SER A 42 1.15 -14.72 17.12
CA SER A 42 1.12 -16.15 17.45
C SER A 42 0.21 -16.45 18.65
N ILE A 43 0.20 -15.59 19.67
CA ILE A 43 -0.64 -15.76 20.85
C ILE A 43 -2.10 -15.40 20.54
N ARG A 44 -2.36 -14.36 19.74
CA ARG A 44 -3.70 -14.03 19.23
C ARG A 44 -4.32 -15.22 18.52
N VAL A 45 -3.54 -15.86 17.64
CA VAL A 45 -3.96 -17.05 16.89
C VAL A 45 -4.32 -18.21 17.81
N ARG A 46 -3.51 -18.49 18.83
CA ARG A 46 -3.79 -19.60 19.75
C ARG A 46 -4.99 -19.34 20.66
N ILE A 47 -5.20 -18.09 21.10
CA ILE A 47 -6.41 -17.70 21.87
C ILE A 47 -7.66 -17.84 21.00
N ALA A 48 -7.64 -17.33 19.77
CA ALA A 48 -8.84 -17.30 18.95
C ALA A 48 -9.12 -18.62 18.21
N LEU A 49 -8.16 -19.54 18.10
CA LEU A 49 -8.40 -20.96 17.79
C LEU A 49 -8.91 -21.76 19.00
N GLY A 50 -8.91 -21.18 20.21
CA GLY A 50 -9.37 -21.83 21.44
C GLY A 50 -8.36 -22.80 22.06
N GLU A 51 -7.11 -22.81 21.57
CA GLU A 51 -6.01 -23.58 22.16
C GLU A 51 -5.57 -23.00 23.52
N LEU A 52 -5.76 -21.69 23.70
CA LEU A 52 -5.61 -20.99 24.97
C LEU A 52 -6.96 -20.44 25.41
N LYS A 53 -7.46 -20.93 26.54
CA LYS A 53 -8.78 -20.60 27.08
C LYS A 53 -8.71 -19.44 28.08
N PRO A 54 -9.82 -18.71 28.30
CA PRO A 54 -9.91 -17.71 29.36
C PRO A 54 -9.40 -18.24 30.70
N GLY A 55 -8.49 -17.49 31.35
CA GLY A 55 -7.83 -17.87 32.61
C GLY A 55 -6.55 -18.72 32.45
N ASP A 56 -6.26 -19.26 31.26
CA ASP A 56 -5.05 -20.05 31.02
C ASP A 56 -3.79 -19.23 31.26
N LYS A 57 -2.78 -19.89 31.85
CA LYS A 57 -1.50 -19.27 32.16
C LYS A 57 -0.60 -19.28 30.92
N LEU A 58 -0.15 -18.10 30.50
CA LEU A 58 0.84 -17.98 29.44
C LEU A 58 2.25 -18.28 29.96
N PRO A 59 3.19 -18.68 29.07
CA PRO A 59 4.58 -18.84 29.45
C PRO A 59 5.14 -17.56 30.10
N THR A 60 6.07 -17.70 31.03
CA THR A 60 6.72 -16.52 31.62
C THR A 60 7.52 -15.77 30.54
N VAL A 61 7.74 -14.47 30.73
CA VAL A 61 8.54 -13.65 29.81
C VAL A 61 9.88 -14.31 29.48
N ARG A 62 10.55 -14.90 30.48
CA ARG A 62 11.82 -15.60 30.30
C ARG A 62 11.68 -16.90 29.52
N ALA A 63 10.66 -17.70 29.81
CA ALA A 63 10.42 -18.95 29.10
C ALA A 63 10.07 -18.71 27.62
N LEU A 64 9.23 -17.72 27.34
CA LEU A 64 8.84 -17.39 25.97
C LEU A 64 9.99 -16.74 25.19
N ALA A 65 10.82 -15.92 25.84
CA ALA A 65 12.02 -15.34 25.23
C ALA A 65 13.03 -16.41 24.81
N GLN A 66 13.17 -17.47 25.62
CA GLN A 66 13.99 -18.62 25.27
C GLN A 66 13.40 -19.41 24.09
N GLN A 67 12.07 -19.61 24.07
CA GLN A 67 11.39 -20.31 22.98
C GLN A 67 11.51 -19.59 21.63
N TRP A 68 11.40 -18.26 21.63
CA TRP A 68 11.47 -17.42 20.43
C TRP A 68 12.88 -16.92 20.11
N THR A 69 13.88 -17.33 20.88
CA THR A 69 15.28 -16.89 20.74
C THR A 69 15.39 -15.37 20.65
N CYS A 70 14.73 -14.65 21.57
CA CYS A 70 14.69 -13.20 21.59
C CYS A 70 14.97 -12.60 22.97
N THR A 71 15.07 -11.28 23.06
CA THR A 71 15.23 -10.61 24.35
C THR A 71 13.93 -10.63 25.15
N THR A 72 14.04 -10.58 26.48
CA THR A 72 12.87 -10.48 27.37
C THR A 72 12.08 -9.19 27.16
N SER A 73 12.72 -8.10 26.71
CA SER A 73 12.03 -6.83 26.40
C SER A 73 11.10 -6.95 25.20
N THR A 74 11.47 -7.73 24.17
CA THR A 74 10.63 -8.02 23.01
C THR A 74 9.37 -8.79 23.42
N VAL A 75 9.51 -9.78 24.31
CA VAL A 75 8.36 -10.52 24.85
C VAL A 75 7.50 -9.64 25.76
N SER A 76 8.12 -8.85 26.65
CA SER A 76 7.37 -7.92 27.50
C SER A 76 6.56 -6.93 26.67
N ARG A 77 7.11 -6.44 25.55
CA ARG A 77 6.39 -5.56 24.61
C ARG A 77 5.23 -6.28 23.93
N ALA A 78 5.41 -7.53 23.52
CA ALA A 78 4.33 -8.35 22.97
C ALA A 78 3.18 -8.57 23.99
N TYR A 79 3.52 -8.85 25.25
CA TYR A 79 2.53 -8.96 26.33
C TYR A 79 1.85 -7.64 26.69
N ALA A 80 2.59 -6.52 26.67
CA ALA A 80 1.99 -5.20 26.88
C ALA A 80 0.96 -4.86 25.79
N MET A 81 1.29 -5.12 24.53
CA MET A 81 0.37 -4.97 23.39
C MET A 81 -0.89 -5.83 23.56
N LEU A 82 -0.74 -7.11 23.92
CA LEU A 82 -1.89 -7.99 24.17
C LEU A 82 -2.72 -7.59 25.40
N ALA A 83 -2.11 -6.90 26.36
CA ALA A 83 -2.81 -6.37 27.53
C ALA A 83 -3.59 -5.09 27.20
N GLU A 84 -3.00 -4.19 26.40
CA GLU A 84 -3.70 -3.02 25.84
C GLU A 84 -4.91 -3.43 24.98
N GLU A 85 -4.79 -4.53 24.25
CA GLU A 85 -5.88 -5.13 23.46
C GLU A 85 -6.92 -5.89 24.31
N GLY A 86 -6.71 -6.00 25.62
CA GLY A 86 -7.62 -6.70 26.54
C GLY A 86 -7.63 -8.23 26.39
N LEU A 87 -6.67 -8.81 25.67
CA LEU A 87 -6.56 -10.26 25.44
C LEU A 87 -5.84 -11.00 26.57
N THR A 88 -4.98 -10.29 27.31
CA THR A 88 -4.27 -10.83 28.46
C THR A 88 -4.38 -9.92 29.67
N THR A 89 -4.25 -10.52 30.85
CA THR A 89 -4.20 -9.81 32.13
C THR A 89 -2.95 -10.20 32.89
N GLY A 90 -2.39 -9.25 33.64
CA GLY A 90 -1.25 -9.50 34.50
C GLY A 90 -1.34 -8.69 35.79
N GLN A 91 -1.08 -9.36 36.92
CA GLN A 91 -0.76 -8.72 38.18
C GLN A 91 0.71 -9.01 38.54
N GLN A 92 1.39 -8.04 39.12
CA GLN A 92 2.78 -8.17 39.56
C GLN A 92 2.90 -9.37 40.53
N GLY A 93 3.67 -10.39 40.14
CA GLY A 93 3.90 -11.61 40.92
C GLY A 93 3.04 -12.84 40.58
N SER A 94 1.95 -12.71 39.81
CA SER A 94 1.05 -13.85 39.50
C SER A 94 1.23 -14.47 38.09
N GLY A 95 2.03 -13.83 37.22
CA GLY A 95 2.23 -14.24 35.82
C GLY A 95 1.09 -13.79 34.89
N THR A 96 1.35 -13.81 33.58
CA THR A 96 0.39 -13.40 32.53
C THR A 96 -0.63 -14.51 32.28
N ARG A 97 -1.92 -14.15 32.23
CA ARG A 97 -3.02 -15.07 31.92
C ARG A 97 -3.89 -14.51 30.80
N VAL A 98 -4.59 -15.38 30.08
CA VAL A 98 -5.65 -14.98 29.15
C VAL A 98 -6.80 -14.38 29.97
N ALA A 99 -7.36 -13.25 29.54
CA ALA A 99 -8.44 -12.56 30.26
C ALA A 99 -9.68 -13.45 30.45
N GLU A 100 -10.41 -13.34 31.58
CA GLU A 100 -11.62 -14.15 31.88
C GLU A 100 -12.81 -13.83 30.98
N ASN A 101 -12.93 -12.57 30.61
CA ASN A 101 -13.89 -12.10 29.62
C ASN A 101 -13.08 -11.16 28.72
N PRO A 102 -12.32 -11.71 27.74
CA PRO A 102 -11.67 -10.84 26.77
C PRO A 102 -12.82 -10.03 26.18
N LEU A 103 -12.83 -8.71 26.39
CA LEU A 103 -13.87 -7.80 25.90
C LEU A 103 -14.24 -8.22 24.46
N PRO A 104 -15.49 -8.06 24.01
CA PRO A 104 -15.86 -8.40 22.64
C PRO A 104 -15.22 -7.43 21.62
N GLY A 105 -13.90 -7.47 21.51
CA GLY A 105 -13.10 -7.22 20.31
C GLY A 105 -12.71 -8.52 19.60
N THR A 106 -13.34 -9.65 19.96
CA THR A 106 -12.97 -11.02 19.60
C THR A 106 -13.96 -11.71 18.65
N LYS A 107 -14.56 -10.96 17.72
CA LYS A 107 -15.19 -11.55 16.52
C LYS A 107 -14.27 -11.86 15.32
N PRO A 108 -13.06 -11.27 15.14
CA PRO A 108 -12.38 -11.38 13.85
C PRO A 108 -11.93 -12.80 13.47
N MET A 109 -11.27 -13.56 14.35
CA MET A 109 -10.43 -14.66 13.84
C MET A 109 -11.13 -15.99 13.56
N LEU A 110 -12.13 -16.40 14.36
CA LEU A 110 -12.95 -17.60 14.10
C LEU A 110 -13.95 -17.36 12.96
N GLN A 111 -14.40 -16.10 12.81
CA GLN A 111 -15.21 -15.66 11.67
C GLN A 111 -14.35 -15.56 10.40
N TRP A 112 -13.12 -15.06 10.51
CA TRP A 112 -12.14 -15.00 9.44
C TRP A 112 -11.73 -16.39 8.97
N ALA A 113 -11.45 -17.32 9.89
CA ALA A 113 -11.15 -18.71 9.53
C ALA A 113 -12.35 -19.39 8.84
N ARG A 114 -13.59 -19.13 9.30
CA ARG A 114 -14.80 -19.64 8.61
C ARG A 114 -15.01 -18.99 7.25
N LEU A 115 -14.76 -17.69 7.13
CA LEU A 115 -14.88 -16.92 5.90
C LEU A 115 -13.81 -17.34 4.88
N LEU A 116 -12.57 -17.57 5.32
CA LEU A 116 -11.50 -18.13 4.51
C LEU A 116 -11.85 -19.52 4.00
N ASN A 117 -12.33 -20.42 4.87
CA ASN A 117 -12.79 -21.75 4.43
C ASN A 117 -13.99 -21.68 3.45
N GLN A 118 -14.88 -20.68 3.60
CA GLN A 118 -15.97 -20.45 2.65
C GLN A 118 -15.45 -19.88 1.32
N ALA A 119 -14.49 -18.95 1.37
CA ALA A 119 -13.85 -18.38 0.20
C ALA A 119 -13.04 -19.44 -0.56
N GLU A 120 -12.29 -20.30 0.13
CA GLU A 120 -11.53 -21.40 -0.48
C GLU A 120 -12.45 -22.39 -1.19
N ARG A 121 -13.59 -22.76 -0.59
CA ARG A 121 -14.58 -23.63 -1.24
C ARG A 121 -15.20 -22.96 -2.47
N PHE A 122 -15.54 -21.68 -2.36
CA PHE A 122 -16.04 -20.91 -3.50
C PHE A 122 -15.02 -20.84 -4.65
N ILE A 123 -13.74 -20.60 -4.33
CA ILE A 123 -12.66 -20.57 -5.32
C ILE A 123 -12.48 -21.95 -5.96
N LEU A 124 -12.46 -23.02 -5.18
CA LEU A 124 -12.39 -24.40 -5.70
C LEU A 124 -13.56 -24.74 -6.62
N ASP A 125 -14.79 -24.39 -6.24
CA ASP A 125 -15.98 -24.60 -7.07
C ASP A 125 -15.94 -23.78 -8.36
N ALA A 126 -15.43 -22.55 -8.32
CA ALA A 126 -15.30 -21.69 -9.50
C ALA A 126 -14.20 -22.17 -10.46
N VAL A 127 -13.05 -22.62 -9.92
CA VAL A 127 -11.96 -23.19 -10.72
C VAL A 127 -12.40 -24.50 -11.38
N THR A 128 -13.12 -25.36 -10.67
CA THR A 128 -13.65 -26.62 -11.24
C THR A 128 -14.69 -26.40 -12.34
N GLN A 129 -15.30 -25.22 -12.38
CA GLN A 129 -16.18 -24.77 -13.47
C GLN A 129 -15.42 -24.09 -14.63
N GLY A 130 -14.08 -24.00 -14.54
CA GLY A 130 -13.21 -23.49 -15.59
C GLY A 130 -12.91 -21.99 -15.52
N HIS A 131 -13.14 -21.34 -14.38
CA HIS A 131 -12.79 -19.92 -14.18
C HIS A 131 -11.34 -19.73 -13.75
N GLU A 132 -10.67 -18.75 -14.35
CA GLU A 132 -9.30 -18.38 -13.98
C GLU A 132 -9.28 -17.56 -12.67
N PRO A 133 -8.23 -17.66 -11.83
CA PRO A 133 -8.15 -16.96 -10.54
C PRO A 133 -8.38 -15.44 -10.61
N GLU A 134 -7.93 -14.78 -11.68
CA GLU A 134 -8.10 -13.35 -11.92
C GLU A 134 -9.58 -12.95 -12.12
N GLN A 135 -10.36 -13.82 -12.78
CA GLN A 135 -11.78 -13.64 -13.00
C GLN A 135 -12.57 -13.79 -11.69
N ILE A 136 -12.16 -14.75 -10.86
CA ILE A 136 -12.75 -14.99 -9.53
C ILE A 136 -12.50 -13.78 -8.62
N GLN A 137 -11.27 -13.24 -8.62
CA GLN A 137 -10.93 -12.05 -7.84
C GLN A 137 -11.76 -10.83 -8.26
N THR A 138 -11.96 -10.63 -9.56
CA THR A 138 -12.78 -9.54 -10.09
C THR A 138 -14.25 -9.71 -9.69
N ALA A 139 -14.81 -10.92 -9.79
CA ALA A 139 -16.19 -11.22 -9.41
C ALA A 139 -16.45 -10.99 -7.91
N VAL A 140 -15.54 -11.42 -7.04
CA VAL A 140 -15.65 -11.21 -5.57
C VAL A 140 -15.56 -9.73 -5.23
N SER A 141 -14.65 -9.00 -5.87
CA SER A 141 -14.49 -7.56 -5.66
C SER A 141 -15.77 -6.78 -6.02
N VAL A 142 -16.41 -7.15 -7.14
CA VAL A 142 -17.69 -6.56 -7.56
C VAL A 142 -18.84 -6.94 -6.61
N ALA A 143 -18.88 -8.18 -6.12
CA ALA A 143 -19.92 -8.63 -5.17
C ALA A 143 -19.81 -7.93 -3.81
N LEU A 144 -18.60 -7.75 -3.28
CA LEU A 144 -18.36 -7.04 -2.02
C LEU A 144 -18.72 -5.56 -2.12
N ALA A 145 -18.40 -4.91 -3.23
CA ALA A 145 -18.80 -3.53 -3.49
C ALA A 145 -20.33 -3.37 -3.44
N ARG A 146 -21.08 -4.31 -4.03
CA ARG A 146 -22.56 -4.30 -4.01
C ARG A 146 -23.15 -4.49 -2.60
N TRP A 147 -22.54 -5.34 -1.78
CA TRP A 147 -23.03 -5.62 -0.43
C TRP A 147 -22.80 -4.44 0.54
N GLN A 148 -21.69 -3.71 0.37
CA GLN A 148 -21.35 -2.57 1.23
C GLN A 148 -22.31 -1.39 1.03
N THR A 149 -22.79 -1.17 -0.20
CA THR A 149 -23.84 -0.18 -0.50
C THR A 149 -25.15 -0.44 0.25
N LEU A 150 -25.40 -1.67 0.72
CA LEU A 150 -26.60 -2.05 1.47
C LEU A 150 -26.47 -1.83 2.99
N GLN A 151 -25.28 -1.56 3.54
CA GLN A 151 -25.04 -1.46 5.00
C GLN A 151 -24.97 -0.02 5.55
N GLU A 152 -24.89 1.02 4.72
CA GLU A 152 -24.68 2.42 5.15
C GLU A 152 -25.89 3.07 5.87
N SER A 153 -26.95 2.33 6.20
CA SER A 153 -28.14 2.88 6.88
C SER A 153 -28.06 2.94 8.42
N ILE A 154 -26.97 2.47 9.07
CA ILE A 154 -27.04 2.16 10.52
C ILE A 154 -25.71 2.39 11.29
N ILE A 155 -25.16 3.62 11.45
CA ILE A 155 -24.30 3.98 12.62
C ILE A 155 -24.33 5.52 12.90
N PRO A 156 -24.57 6.01 14.15
CA PRO A 156 -24.52 7.44 14.51
C PRO A 156 -23.16 7.92 15.09
N GLU A 157 -22.87 9.23 14.97
CA GLU A 157 -21.60 9.91 15.31
C GLU A 157 -21.31 10.10 16.83
N PRO A 158 -20.03 10.14 17.27
CA PRO A 158 -19.62 10.58 18.60
C PRO A 158 -19.18 12.06 18.69
N ILE A 159 -19.29 12.60 19.91
CA ILE A 159 -19.32 14.01 20.32
C ILE A 159 -17.95 14.74 20.26
N GLU A 160 -17.99 16.02 19.87
CA GLU A 160 -16.87 16.95 19.57
C GLU A 160 -16.00 17.40 20.78
N THR A 161 -14.68 17.45 20.54
CA THR A 161 -13.74 18.37 21.22
C THR A 161 -12.96 19.17 20.18
N GLN A 162 -12.92 20.49 20.36
CA GLN A 162 -12.40 21.51 19.41
C GLN A 162 -10.87 21.51 19.25
N THR A 163 -10.31 20.43 18.73
CA THR A 163 -9.03 20.47 18.01
C THR A 163 -9.36 20.44 16.51
N PRO A 164 -8.73 21.28 15.66
CA PRO A 164 -8.95 21.19 14.23
C PRO A 164 -8.60 19.77 13.76
N THR A 165 -9.58 19.06 13.22
CA THR A 165 -9.34 17.73 12.66
C THR A 165 -8.32 17.89 11.52
N PRO A 166 -7.22 17.12 11.51
CA PRO A 166 -6.23 17.21 10.44
C PRO A 166 -6.89 16.93 9.08
N LEU A 167 -6.51 17.67 8.04
CA LEU A 167 -6.91 17.32 6.67
C LEU A 167 -6.19 16.03 6.27
N ARG A 168 -6.98 15.00 5.92
CA ARG A 168 -6.49 13.68 5.54
C ARG A 168 -6.16 13.65 4.06
N PHE A 169 -4.88 13.49 3.75
CA PHE A 169 -4.37 13.28 2.40
C PHE A 169 -4.15 11.79 2.14
N VAL A 170 -4.69 11.29 1.04
CA VAL A 170 -4.29 9.99 0.50
C VAL A 170 -4.00 10.15 -0.99
N GLY A 171 -2.82 9.75 -1.45
CA GLY A 171 -2.53 9.84 -2.88
C GLY A 171 -1.14 9.39 -3.28
N SER A 172 -0.72 9.80 -4.47
CA SER A 172 0.66 9.62 -4.92
C SER A 172 1.62 10.46 -4.09
N HIS A 173 2.84 9.95 -3.91
CA HIS A 173 3.92 10.73 -3.32
C HIS A 173 4.50 11.67 -4.36
N ASP A 174 4.73 12.93 -3.97
CA ASP A 174 5.45 13.92 -4.76
C ASP A 174 6.25 14.89 -3.85
N LEU A 175 7.38 15.40 -4.33
CA LEU A 175 8.24 16.31 -3.55
C LEU A 175 7.56 17.66 -3.27
N THR A 176 6.60 18.07 -4.10
CA THR A 176 5.79 19.27 -3.85
C THR A 176 4.84 19.11 -2.67
N MET A 177 4.43 17.88 -2.33
CA MET A 177 3.63 17.61 -1.12
C MET A 177 4.47 17.81 0.15
N ASP A 178 5.73 17.38 0.15
CA ASP A 178 6.65 17.62 1.28
C ASP A 178 6.93 19.11 1.47
N LEU A 179 7.04 19.85 0.36
CA LEU A 179 7.15 21.31 0.39
C LEU A 179 5.88 21.95 0.95
N LEU A 180 4.71 21.53 0.45
CA LEU A 180 3.41 22.06 0.85
C LEU A 180 3.17 21.85 2.35
N ALA A 181 3.43 20.65 2.85
CA ALA A 181 3.34 20.33 4.27
C ALA A 181 4.25 21.22 5.12
N ARG A 182 5.51 21.42 4.71
CA ARG A 182 6.45 22.31 5.41
C ARG A 182 6.01 23.77 5.42
N HIS A 183 5.49 24.28 4.30
CA HIS A 183 4.98 25.65 4.22
C HIS A 183 3.72 25.81 5.09
N LEU A 184 2.82 24.82 5.09
CA LEU A 184 1.61 24.84 5.92
C LEU A 184 1.94 24.79 7.41
N SER A 185 2.86 23.91 7.83
CA SER A 185 3.28 23.85 9.23
C SER A 185 3.93 25.16 9.73
N LYS A 186 4.63 25.90 8.84
CA LYS A 186 5.20 27.21 9.19
C LYS A 186 4.15 28.32 9.27
N ALA A 187 3.15 28.29 8.39
CA ALA A 187 2.11 29.31 8.31
C ALA A 187 1.00 29.11 9.36
N ASN A 188 0.68 27.86 9.70
CA ASN A 188 -0.43 27.50 10.57
C ASN A 188 -0.10 26.26 11.43
N ALA A 189 0.36 26.49 12.66
CA ALA A 189 0.73 25.43 13.60
C ALA A 189 -0.45 24.55 14.04
N GLN A 190 -1.70 24.97 13.79
CA GLN A 190 -2.93 24.27 14.21
C GLN A 190 -3.62 23.50 13.07
N ALA A 191 -3.03 23.47 11.87
CA ALA A 191 -3.57 22.80 10.70
C ALA A 191 -2.68 21.61 10.23
N PRO A 192 -2.57 20.52 11.00
CA PRO A 192 -1.78 19.37 10.58
C PRO A 192 -2.39 18.68 9.34
N LEU A 193 -1.54 18.27 8.39
CA LEU A 193 -1.91 17.32 7.34
C LEU A 193 -1.61 15.90 7.85
N ASP A 194 -2.56 14.98 7.70
CA ASP A 194 -2.31 13.55 7.81
C ASP A 194 -1.98 13.01 6.42
N LEU A 195 -0.68 12.77 6.13
CA LEU A 195 -0.22 12.34 4.81
C LEU A 195 -0.08 10.81 4.73
N LYS A 196 -0.81 10.18 3.80
CA LYS A 196 -0.66 8.75 3.46
C LYS A 196 -0.42 8.57 1.97
N PHE A 197 0.60 7.79 1.62
CA PHE A 197 0.99 7.58 0.22
C PHE A 197 0.59 6.18 -0.26
N GLN A 198 -0.51 6.12 -1.03
CA GLN A 198 -1.08 4.87 -1.56
C GLN A 198 -1.24 4.88 -3.10
N GLY A 199 -0.57 5.81 -3.77
CA GLY A 199 -0.69 6.01 -5.22
C GLY A 199 -1.95 6.78 -5.62
N SER A 200 -2.01 7.19 -6.88
CA SER A 200 -3.07 8.10 -7.38
C SER A 200 -4.43 7.42 -7.34
N LEU A 201 -4.52 6.16 -7.79
CA LEU A 201 -5.77 5.41 -7.78
C LEU A 201 -6.25 5.12 -6.35
N GLY A 202 -5.33 4.77 -5.45
CA GLY A 202 -5.63 4.61 -4.03
C GLY A 202 -6.18 5.89 -3.39
N GLY A 203 -5.67 7.06 -3.79
CA GLY A 203 -6.18 8.36 -3.38
C GLY A 203 -7.63 8.61 -3.82
N LEU A 204 -7.96 8.36 -5.09
CA LEU A 204 -9.33 8.52 -5.59
C LEU A 204 -10.31 7.57 -4.90
N ILE A 205 -9.90 6.31 -4.67
CA ILE A 205 -10.71 5.33 -3.93
C ILE A 205 -10.92 5.79 -2.47
N ALA A 206 -9.90 6.38 -1.84
CA ALA A 206 -10.01 6.89 -0.48
C ALA A 206 -10.98 8.07 -0.37
N LEU A 207 -11.02 8.95 -1.38
CA LEU A 207 -12.02 10.02 -1.49
C LEU A 207 -13.43 9.46 -1.65
N ALA A 208 -13.62 8.47 -2.54
CA ALA A 208 -14.92 7.85 -2.77
C ALA A 208 -15.51 7.22 -1.50
N ARG A 209 -14.64 6.72 -0.61
CA ARG A 209 -15.00 6.10 0.68
C ARG A 209 -15.10 7.08 1.85
N GLY A 210 -14.85 8.38 1.64
CA GLY A 210 -14.81 9.38 2.71
C GLY A 210 -13.67 9.21 3.73
N THR A 211 -12.67 8.38 3.40
CA THR A 211 -11.49 8.12 4.24
C THR A 211 -10.34 9.10 4.00
N ALA A 212 -10.46 9.95 2.98
CA ALA A 212 -9.58 11.08 2.69
C ALA A 212 -10.42 12.35 2.43
N ASP A 213 -9.81 13.51 2.63
CA ASP A 213 -10.42 14.83 2.39
C ASP A 213 -9.94 15.41 1.05
N PHE A 214 -8.68 15.10 0.67
CA PHE A 214 -8.11 15.44 -0.62
C PHE A 214 -7.07 14.40 -1.06
N ALA A 215 -6.78 14.33 -2.35
CA ALA A 215 -5.87 13.34 -2.93
C ALA A 215 -4.93 13.95 -3.97
N GLY A 216 -3.67 13.49 -4.00
CA GLY A 216 -2.70 13.86 -5.02
C GLY A 216 -2.66 12.84 -6.15
N VAL A 217 -2.84 13.29 -7.40
CA VAL A 217 -3.01 12.42 -8.58
C VAL A 217 -2.26 12.93 -9.81
N HIS A 218 -1.93 11.99 -10.70
CA HIS A 218 -1.29 12.20 -12.00
C HIS A 218 -1.57 11.00 -12.94
N LEU A 219 -2.84 10.62 -13.07
CA LEU A 219 -3.24 9.46 -13.85
C LEU A 219 -3.44 9.85 -15.32
N TYR A 220 -2.64 9.27 -16.21
CA TYR A 220 -2.78 9.45 -17.66
C TYR A 220 -3.87 8.55 -18.22
N ASP A 221 -4.80 9.13 -18.99
CA ASP A 221 -5.85 8.42 -19.72
C ASP A 221 -5.55 8.42 -21.21
N GLN A 222 -5.27 7.24 -21.77
CA GLN A 222 -4.94 7.07 -23.18
C GLN A 222 -6.08 7.48 -24.12
N ALA A 223 -7.33 7.24 -23.73
CA ALA A 223 -8.48 7.45 -24.61
C ALA A 223 -8.74 8.93 -24.90
N THR A 224 -8.47 9.78 -23.91
CA THR A 224 -8.68 11.23 -23.99
C THR A 224 -7.38 12.03 -24.16
N ASP A 225 -6.23 11.35 -24.14
CA ASP A 225 -4.89 11.95 -24.11
C ASP A 225 -4.78 13.08 -23.06
N SER A 226 -5.31 12.80 -21.88
CA SER A 226 -5.42 13.79 -20.81
C SER A 226 -5.09 13.17 -19.45
N TYR A 227 -4.90 14.03 -18.45
CA TYR A 227 -4.62 13.60 -17.09
C TYR A 227 -5.81 13.85 -16.15
N ASN A 228 -5.95 12.95 -15.18
CA ASN A 228 -6.77 13.04 -13.97
C ASN A 228 -8.28 13.11 -14.17
N ARG A 229 -8.82 14.08 -14.93
CA ARG A 229 -10.27 14.33 -15.08
C ARG A 229 -11.05 13.05 -15.42
N PRO A 230 -10.68 12.24 -16.42
CA PRO A 230 -11.44 11.02 -16.76
C PRO A 230 -11.50 10.00 -15.62
N PHE A 231 -10.45 9.88 -14.82
CA PHE A 231 -10.42 8.98 -13.65
C PHE A 231 -11.28 9.52 -12.51
N VAL A 232 -11.25 10.84 -12.31
CA VAL A 232 -12.05 11.50 -11.28
C VAL A 232 -13.54 11.38 -11.58
N GLU A 233 -13.96 11.67 -12.82
CA GLU A 233 -15.36 11.51 -13.27
C GLU A 233 -15.85 10.06 -13.13
N ARG A 234 -14.98 9.07 -13.39
CA ARG A 234 -15.32 7.64 -13.28
C ARG A 234 -15.42 7.14 -11.83
N ILE A 235 -14.55 7.63 -10.93
CA ILE A 235 -14.43 7.11 -9.56
C ILE A 235 -15.27 7.91 -8.55
N LEU A 236 -15.50 9.20 -8.82
CA LEU A 236 -16.31 10.09 -7.99
C LEU A 236 -17.55 10.59 -8.76
N PRO A 237 -18.40 9.68 -9.31
CA PRO A 237 -19.55 10.10 -10.09
C PRO A 237 -20.55 10.87 -9.23
N GLY A 238 -21.15 11.92 -9.79
CA GLY A 238 -22.15 12.73 -9.09
C GLY A 238 -21.62 13.60 -7.95
N GLN A 239 -20.29 13.67 -7.77
CA GLN A 239 -19.67 14.53 -6.77
C GLN A 239 -19.03 15.73 -7.44
N ARG A 240 -19.36 16.92 -6.96
CA ARG A 240 -18.65 18.13 -7.35
C ARG A 240 -17.28 18.16 -6.67
N VAL A 241 -16.22 18.26 -7.49
CA VAL A 241 -14.84 18.19 -7.01
C VAL A 241 -13.97 19.25 -7.66
N ALA A 242 -13.07 19.82 -6.88
CA ALA A 242 -12.06 20.76 -7.34
C ALA A 242 -10.78 20.03 -7.72
N LEU A 243 -10.28 20.30 -8.92
CA LEU A 243 -8.93 19.96 -9.36
C LEU A 243 -8.04 21.19 -9.25
N VAL A 244 -7.03 21.12 -8.38
CA VAL A 244 -6.04 22.19 -8.19
C VAL A 244 -4.70 21.73 -8.71
N THR A 245 -4.16 22.42 -9.69
CA THR A 245 -2.82 22.10 -10.23
C THR A 245 -1.73 22.51 -9.24
N LEU A 246 -0.87 21.57 -8.87
CA LEU A 246 0.31 21.86 -8.05
C LEU A 246 1.51 22.19 -8.93
N ALA A 247 1.79 21.41 -9.96
CA ALA A 247 2.87 21.66 -10.91
C ALA A 247 2.75 20.77 -12.15
N TYR A 248 3.39 21.20 -13.23
CA TYR A 248 3.89 20.27 -14.24
C TYR A 248 5.28 19.77 -13.84
N ARG A 249 5.63 18.56 -14.24
CA ARG A 249 6.93 17.96 -13.96
C ARG A 249 7.41 17.06 -15.08
N ASP A 250 8.72 17.04 -15.30
CA ASP A 250 9.33 16.19 -16.32
C ASP A 250 9.40 14.74 -15.82
N LEU A 251 8.76 13.84 -16.57
CA LEU A 251 8.85 12.40 -16.40
C LEU A 251 9.79 11.82 -17.45
N GLY A 252 10.69 10.94 -17.02
CA GLY A 252 11.72 10.42 -17.91
C GLY A 252 12.51 9.25 -17.36
N LEU A 253 13.42 8.77 -18.20
CA LEU A 253 14.35 7.69 -17.87
C LEU A 253 15.41 8.24 -16.93
N ILE A 254 15.59 7.57 -15.79
CA ILE A 254 16.70 7.80 -14.87
C ILE A 254 17.77 6.76 -15.18
N LEU A 255 19.00 7.21 -15.36
CA LEU A 255 20.11 6.40 -15.86
C LEU A 255 21.40 6.67 -15.06
N PRO A 256 22.34 5.70 -14.99
CA PRO A 256 23.66 5.95 -14.42
C PRO A 256 24.39 7.08 -15.16
N PRO A 257 25.31 7.81 -14.48
CA PRO A 257 26.04 8.90 -15.10
C PRO A 257 26.79 8.47 -16.36
N GLY A 258 26.68 9.26 -17.41
CA GLY A 258 27.26 8.99 -18.73
C GLY A 258 26.48 7.97 -19.57
N ASN A 259 25.32 7.48 -19.09
CA ASN A 259 24.45 6.52 -19.78
C ASN A 259 25.25 5.38 -20.45
N PRO A 260 25.94 4.53 -19.67
CA PRO A 260 26.89 3.55 -20.21
C PRO A 260 26.25 2.51 -21.14
N GLN A 261 24.95 2.29 -21.02
CA GLN A 261 24.18 1.36 -21.85
C GLN A 261 23.53 2.01 -23.08
N GLN A 262 23.77 3.32 -23.29
CA GLN A 262 23.25 4.09 -24.42
C GLN A 262 21.73 3.89 -24.59
N ILE A 263 21.00 3.99 -23.48
CA ILE A 263 19.54 3.96 -23.46
C ILE A 263 19.04 5.32 -23.93
N THR A 264 18.18 5.33 -24.94
CA THR A 264 17.63 6.54 -25.56
C THR A 264 16.11 6.52 -25.66
N SER A 265 15.50 5.34 -25.58
CA SER A 265 14.04 5.17 -25.68
C SER A 265 13.53 3.96 -24.88
N LEU A 266 12.21 3.81 -24.79
CA LEU A 266 11.58 2.65 -24.14
C LEU A 266 11.88 1.31 -24.83
N HIS A 267 12.26 1.30 -26.11
CA HIS A 267 12.65 0.06 -26.81
C HIS A 267 13.98 -0.48 -26.29
N ASP A 268 14.83 0.39 -25.72
CA ASP A 268 16.13 -0.01 -25.21
C ASP A 268 16.02 -0.77 -23.88
N LEU A 269 14.83 -0.82 -23.26
CA LEU A 269 14.60 -1.53 -22.01
C LEU A 269 14.71 -3.05 -22.14
N THR A 270 14.58 -3.58 -23.36
CA THR A 270 14.72 -5.02 -23.64
C THR A 270 16.16 -5.39 -24.02
N LYS A 271 17.12 -4.44 -23.99
CA LYS A 271 18.53 -4.73 -24.28
C LYS A 271 19.12 -5.63 -23.19
N SER A 272 19.96 -6.57 -23.61
CA SER A 272 20.70 -7.43 -22.69
C SER A 272 21.53 -6.60 -21.70
N GLY A 273 21.40 -6.94 -20.41
CA GLY A 273 22.11 -6.28 -19.31
C GLY A 273 21.43 -5.03 -18.77
N VAL A 274 20.33 -4.56 -19.37
CA VAL A 274 19.50 -3.52 -18.76
C VAL A 274 18.65 -4.17 -17.66
N THR A 275 18.80 -3.70 -16.42
CA THR A 275 17.98 -4.15 -15.29
C THR A 275 17.08 -3.00 -14.86
N TRP A 276 15.78 -3.19 -15.03
CA TRP A 276 14.76 -2.18 -14.79
C TRP A 276 14.28 -2.16 -13.34
N VAL A 277 13.85 -0.99 -12.86
CA VAL A 277 13.10 -0.83 -11.63
C VAL A 277 11.90 0.10 -11.81
N ASN A 278 10.75 -0.33 -11.31
CA ASN A 278 9.47 0.34 -11.44
C ASN A 278 9.10 1.16 -10.21
N ARG A 279 8.18 2.12 -10.41
CA ARG A 279 7.29 2.58 -9.33
C ARG A 279 6.20 1.55 -9.07
N GLN A 280 5.62 1.56 -7.88
CA GLN A 280 4.56 0.63 -7.49
C GLN A 280 3.38 0.62 -8.47
N ALA A 281 2.74 -0.53 -8.62
CA ALA A 281 1.48 -0.67 -9.36
C ALA A 281 0.43 0.36 -8.89
N GLY A 282 -0.33 0.94 -9.84
CA GLY A 282 -1.34 1.97 -9.57
C GLY A 282 -0.79 3.38 -9.32
N SER A 283 0.53 3.59 -9.29
CA SER A 283 1.11 4.94 -9.41
C SER A 283 0.89 5.49 -10.82
N GLY A 284 0.73 6.82 -10.95
CA GLY A 284 0.50 7.42 -12.28
C GLY A 284 1.65 7.16 -13.26
N THR A 285 2.88 7.12 -12.76
CA THR A 285 4.07 6.79 -13.56
C THR A 285 4.05 5.36 -14.07
N ARG A 286 3.58 4.40 -13.26
CA ARG A 286 3.43 3.01 -13.71
C ARG A 286 2.29 2.87 -14.72
N VAL A 287 1.16 3.54 -14.49
CA VAL A 287 0.05 3.59 -15.45
C VAL A 287 0.51 4.16 -16.79
N TRP A 288 1.26 5.25 -16.79
CA TRP A 288 1.81 5.84 -18.01
C TRP A 288 2.76 4.89 -18.72
N LEU A 289 3.71 4.28 -18.00
CA LEU A 289 4.65 3.30 -18.58
C LEU A 289 3.92 2.16 -19.27
N ASP A 290 2.95 1.55 -18.59
CA ASP A 290 2.25 0.36 -19.09
C ASP A 290 1.45 0.69 -20.36
N VAL A 291 0.85 1.88 -20.42
CA VAL A 291 0.22 2.41 -21.64
C VAL A 291 1.23 2.57 -22.78
N GLN A 292 2.40 3.17 -22.51
CA GLN A 292 3.41 3.38 -23.54
C GLN A 292 4.02 2.07 -24.04
N LEU A 293 4.34 1.13 -23.15
CA LEU A 293 4.84 -0.19 -23.54
C LEU A 293 3.84 -0.91 -24.44
N ASN A 294 2.55 -0.88 -24.09
CA ASN A 294 1.50 -1.45 -24.92
C ASN A 294 1.38 -0.77 -26.28
N GLN A 295 1.38 0.57 -26.34
CA GLN A 295 1.35 1.34 -27.60
C GLN A 295 2.52 1.01 -28.52
N HIS A 296 3.70 0.73 -27.94
CA HIS A 296 4.90 0.36 -28.67
C HIS A 296 5.06 -1.16 -28.87
N ASN A 297 4.08 -1.97 -28.47
CA ASN A 297 4.10 -3.44 -28.54
C ASN A 297 5.34 -4.06 -27.85
N ILE A 298 5.78 -3.47 -26.75
CA ILE A 298 6.90 -3.98 -25.95
C ILE A 298 6.33 -4.88 -24.86
N SER A 299 6.61 -6.18 -24.95
CA SER A 299 6.20 -7.13 -23.90
C SER A 299 6.97 -6.89 -22.61
N THR A 300 6.26 -6.83 -21.49
CA THR A 300 6.84 -6.67 -20.16
C THR A 300 7.73 -7.84 -19.76
N ASP A 301 7.49 -9.03 -20.31
CA ASP A 301 8.30 -10.24 -20.05
C ASP A 301 9.71 -10.15 -20.65
N MET A 302 9.92 -9.22 -21.59
CA MET A 302 11.21 -8.96 -22.23
C MET A 302 12.05 -7.94 -21.47
N ILE A 303 11.52 -7.36 -20.39
CA ILE A 303 12.19 -6.34 -19.58
C ILE A 303 12.67 -6.99 -18.29
N ASP A 304 13.99 -7.20 -18.18
CA ASP A 304 14.58 -7.73 -16.95
C ASP A 304 14.34 -6.76 -15.77
N GLY A 305 13.90 -7.29 -14.64
CA GLY A 305 13.55 -6.51 -13.46
C GLY A 305 12.20 -5.78 -13.51
N TYR A 306 11.34 -6.02 -14.51
CA TYR A 306 10.04 -5.34 -14.60
C TYR A 306 9.14 -5.51 -13.35
N ALA A 307 9.23 -6.64 -12.65
CA ALA A 307 8.49 -6.87 -11.40
C ALA A 307 9.09 -6.16 -10.16
N GLN A 308 10.28 -5.54 -10.27
CA GLN A 308 10.92 -4.85 -9.16
C GLN A 308 10.27 -3.49 -8.93
N GLU A 309 9.71 -3.26 -7.75
CA GLU A 309 8.98 -2.03 -7.46
C GLU A 309 9.60 -1.21 -6.31
N LYS A 310 9.43 0.11 -6.40
CA LYS A 310 9.78 1.09 -5.38
C LYS A 310 8.62 2.03 -5.11
N SER A 311 8.48 2.42 -3.85
CA SER A 311 7.35 3.24 -3.38
C SER A 311 7.46 4.73 -3.71
N THR A 312 8.66 5.23 -4.03
CA THR A 312 8.94 6.66 -4.27
C THR A 312 9.92 6.84 -5.45
N HIS A 313 9.96 8.04 -6.05
CA HIS A 313 10.91 8.35 -7.12
C HIS A 313 12.36 8.36 -6.61
N LEU A 314 12.59 8.82 -5.38
CA LEU A 314 13.92 8.77 -4.76
C LEU A 314 14.42 7.34 -4.57
N HIS A 315 13.53 6.40 -4.22
CA HIS A 315 13.91 4.99 -4.11
C HIS A 315 14.23 4.34 -5.47
N VAL A 316 13.60 4.78 -6.57
CA VAL A 316 13.99 4.40 -7.93
C VAL A 316 15.39 4.92 -8.25
N ALA A 317 15.63 6.21 -8.04
CA ALA A 317 16.94 6.83 -8.26
C ALA A 317 18.04 6.17 -7.40
N GLN A 318 17.77 5.89 -6.13
CA GLN A 318 18.70 5.20 -5.24
C GLN A 318 19.04 3.79 -5.73
N ALA A 319 18.07 3.05 -6.27
CA ALA A 319 18.32 1.71 -6.80
C ALA A 319 19.30 1.74 -7.98
N ILE A 320 19.20 2.78 -8.82
CA ILE A 320 20.09 3.00 -9.97
C ILE A 320 21.47 3.47 -9.51
N GLN A 321 21.52 4.43 -8.58
CA GLN A 321 22.76 4.95 -8.01
C GLN A 321 23.57 3.86 -7.29
N SER A 322 22.91 2.91 -6.64
CA SER A 322 23.54 1.77 -5.95
C SER A 322 23.90 0.61 -6.87
N GLY A 323 23.54 0.67 -8.16
CA GLY A 323 23.80 -0.38 -9.14
C GLY A 323 22.91 -1.62 -9.00
N THR A 324 21.84 -1.56 -8.20
CA THR A 324 20.84 -2.65 -8.10
C THR A 324 19.89 -2.70 -9.30
N ALA A 325 19.79 -1.58 -10.02
CA ALA A 325 19.14 -1.45 -11.32
C ALA A 325 20.01 -0.54 -12.20
N THR A 326 19.81 -0.58 -13.52
CA THR A 326 20.54 0.25 -14.48
C THR A 326 19.63 1.23 -15.23
N ALA A 327 18.32 1.10 -15.09
CA ALA A 327 17.34 2.05 -15.60
C ALA A 327 16.05 2.02 -14.78
N GLY A 328 15.32 3.12 -14.78
CA GLY A 328 13.99 3.20 -14.19
C GLY A 328 13.28 4.47 -14.63
N LEU A 329 11.97 4.53 -14.37
CA LEU A 329 11.15 5.68 -14.71
C LEU A 329 10.90 6.55 -13.48
N GLY A 330 11.09 7.86 -13.62
CA GLY A 330 10.82 8.80 -12.54
C GLY A 330 10.89 10.24 -12.97
N ILE A 331 10.92 11.13 -11.98
CA ILE A 331 10.95 12.58 -12.20
C ILE A 331 12.38 13.10 -12.21
N TYR A 332 12.63 14.18 -12.96
CA TYR A 332 13.96 14.80 -13.05
C TYR A 332 14.57 15.09 -11.67
N ALA A 333 13.80 15.67 -10.75
CA ALA A 333 14.31 16.04 -9.42
C ALA A 333 14.86 14.84 -8.63
N ALA A 334 14.33 13.63 -8.85
CA ALA A 334 14.86 12.43 -8.21
C ALA A 334 16.20 12.00 -8.81
N ALA A 335 16.36 12.11 -10.14
CA ALA A 335 17.65 11.87 -10.79
C ALA A 335 18.70 12.88 -10.34
N ALA A 336 18.34 14.17 -10.33
CA ALA A 336 19.22 15.26 -9.92
C ALA A 336 19.73 15.09 -8.46
N ALA A 337 18.86 14.64 -7.54
CA ALA A 337 19.22 14.40 -6.14
C ALA A 337 20.35 13.37 -5.97
N TYR A 338 20.50 12.43 -6.91
CA TYR A 338 21.55 11.40 -6.91
C TYR A 338 22.61 11.64 -7.99
N SER A 339 22.62 12.81 -8.65
CA SER A 339 23.53 13.14 -9.75
C SER A 339 23.51 12.10 -10.89
N LEU A 340 22.31 11.60 -11.19
CA LEU A 340 22.06 10.64 -12.26
C LEU A 340 21.69 11.34 -13.56
N ASP A 341 21.94 10.67 -14.68
CA ASP A 341 21.52 11.15 -15.99
C ASP A 341 20.00 11.00 -16.14
N PHE A 342 19.41 11.90 -16.92
CA PHE A 342 17.97 11.94 -17.13
C PHE A 342 17.64 12.20 -18.60
N ILE A 343 16.72 11.40 -19.16
CA ILE A 343 16.15 11.63 -20.49
C ILE A 343 14.66 11.92 -20.33
N SER A 344 14.26 13.15 -20.59
CA SER A 344 12.86 13.55 -20.53
C SER A 344 12.06 12.85 -21.62
N LEU A 345 10.93 12.23 -21.24
CA LEU A 345 10.01 11.54 -22.15
C LEU A 345 8.72 12.34 -22.33
N THR A 346 8.22 12.96 -21.26
CA THR A 346 6.99 13.74 -21.28
C THR A 346 6.91 14.69 -20.10
N GLN A 347 5.91 15.57 -20.11
CA GLN A 347 5.49 16.35 -18.95
C GLN A 347 4.23 15.75 -18.34
N GLU A 348 4.29 15.45 -17.04
CA GLU A 348 3.14 15.07 -16.24
C GLU A 348 2.57 16.29 -15.52
N ILE A 349 1.25 16.33 -15.34
CA ILE A 349 0.59 17.27 -14.43
C ILE A 349 0.26 16.58 -13.10
N TYR A 350 0.69 17.19 -12.00
CA TYR A 350 0.35 16.76 -10.66
C TYR A 350 -0.73 17.67 -10.07
N GLN A 351 -1.87 17.09 -9.70
CA GLN A 351 -3.04 17.84 -9.21
C GLN A 351 -3.55 17.29 -7.89
N LEU A 352 -4.18 18.17 -7.11
CA LEU A 352 -4.98 17.81 -5.96
C LEU A 352 -6.44 17.69 -6.37
N VAL A 353 -7.08 16.58 -6.00
CA VAL A 353 -8.54 16.40 -6.04
C VAL A 353 -9.08 16.71 -4.66
N ILE A 354 -9.94 17.71 -4.55
CA ILE A 354 -10.50 18.20 -3.29
C ILE A 354 -12.03 18.12 -3.39
N LEU A 355 -12.66 17.47 -2.41
CA LEU A 355 -14.12 17.39 -2.35
C LEU A 355 -14.72 18.77 -2.05
N GLU A 356 -15.85 19.12 -2.65
CA GLU A 356 -16.52 20.42 -2.41
C GLU A 356 -16.77 20.68 -0.91
N LYS A 357 -17.21 19.66 -0.17
CA LYS A 357 -17.44 19.75 1.29
C LYS A 357 -16.18 20.15 2.09
N VAL A 358 -14.99 19.93 1.54
CA VAL A 358 -13.70 20.26 2.16
C VAL A 358 -13.23 21.65 1.73
N TRP A 359 -13.63 22.10 0.54
CA TRP A 359 -13.16 23.33 -0.09
C TRP A 359 -13.33 24.56 0.80
N GLU A 360 -14.51 24.74 1.40
CA GLU A 360 -14.85 25.92 2.22
C GLU A 360 -14.22 25.91 3.63
N THR A 361 -13.54 24.82 4.01
CA THR A 361 -12.89 24.75 5.33
C THR A 361 -11.71 25.73 5.42
N ALA A 362 -11.53 26.36 6.58
CA ALA A 362 -10.42 27.28 6.81
C ALA A 362 -9.04 26.64 6.58
N VAL A 363 -8.92 25.34 6.87
CA VAL A 363 -7.69 24.57 6.65
C VAL A 363 -7.43 24.38 5.16
N CYS A 364 -8.46 24.07 4.36
CA CYS A 364 -8.33 23.97 2.91
C CYS A 364 -8.01 25.33 2.29
N GLN A 365 -8.68 26.40 2.70
CA GLN A 365 -8.38 27.75 2.21
C GLN A 365 -6.94 28.19 2.55
N SER A 366 -6.41 27.77 3.70
CA SER A 366 -5.00 27.96 4.05
C SER A 366 -4.07 27.20 3.10
N LEU A 367 -4.41 25.95 2.76
CA LEU A 367 -3.69 25.14 1.78
C LEU A 367 -3.65 25.84 0.41
N ILE A 368 -4.79 26.30 -0.09
CA ILE A 368 -4.90 26.99 -1.39
C ILE A 368 -4.11 28.30 -1.40
N THR A 369 -4.14 29.06 -0.31
CA THR A 369 -3.36 30.30 -0.16
C THR A 369 -1.87 30.02 -0.30
N ILE A 370 -1.37 28.94 0.33
CA ILE A 370 0.04 28.55 0.24
C ILE A 370 0.41 28.10 -1.17
N ILE A 371 -0.43 27.28 -1.81
CA ILE A 371 -0.20 26.82 -3.19
C ILE A 371 -0.04 28.02 -4.14
N ASN A 372 -0.83 29.07 -3.94
CA ASN A 372 -0.78 30.27 -4.77
C ASN A 372 0.39 31.21 -4.45
N SER A 373 1.10 31.01 -3.34
CA SER A 373 2.13 31.91 -2.84
C SER A 373 3.45 31.81 -3.62
N ASP A 374 4.11 32.96 -3.83
CA ASP A 374 5.44 33.01 -4.46
C ASP A 374 6.51 32.19 -3.70
N PRO A 375 6.56 32.18 -2.35
CA PRO A 375 7.51 31.33 -1.63
C PRO A 375 7.35 29.83 -1.94
N PHE A 376 6.12 29.35 -2.07
CA PHE A 376 5.86 27.96 -2.43
C PHE A 376 6.30 27.69 -3.88
N LYS A 377 5.84 28.48 -4.84
CA LYS A 377 6.19 28.34 -6.27
C LYS A 377 7.70 28.40 -6.50
N LYS A 378 8.40 29.32 -5.84
CA LYS A 378 9.86 29.41 -5.88
C LYS A 378 10.52 28.15 -5.33
N SER A 379 10.02 27.60 -4.23
CA SER A 379 10.56 26.35 -3.66
C SER A 379 10.35 25.14 -4.58
N VAL A 380 9.20 25.08 -5.26
CA VAL A 380 8.93 24.02 -6.26
C VAL A 380 9.88 24.14 -7.45
N ASN A 381 10.03 25.34 -8.02
CA ASN A 381 10.94 25.55 -9.16
C ASN A 381 12.41 25.20 -8.83
N THR A 382 12.85 25.37 -7.57
CA THR A 382 14.21 24.99 -7.17
C THR A 382 14.49 23.49 -7.18
N LEU A 383 13.46 22.63 -7.25
CA LEU A 383 13.65 21.19 -7.39
C LEU A 383 14.22 20.81 -8.77
N GLY A 384 14.02 21.65 -9.79
CA GLY A 384 14.37 21.37 -11.18
C GLY A 384 13.42 20.37 -11.84
N GLY A 385 13.17 20.54 -13.14
CA GLY A 385 12.20 19.71 -13.88
C GLY A 385 10.76 19.83 -13.37
N TYR A 386 10.43 20.93 -12.69
CA TYR A 386 9.07 21.34 -12.35
C TYR A 386 8.77 22.70 -12.99
N ASP A 387 7.54 22.89 -13.41
CA ASP A 387 7.00 24.15 -13.90
C ASP A 387 5.76 24.54 -13.08
N THR A 388 5.75 25.79 -12.61
CA THR A 388 4.72 26.37 -11.75
C THR A 388 3.83 27.40 -12.44
N ILE A 389 3.92 27.55 -13.78
CA ILE A 389 3.09 28.48 -14.56
C ILE A 389 1.59 28.27 -14.27
N ALA A 390 1.14 27.02 -14.13
CA ALA A 390 -0.24 26.68 -13.82
C ALA A 390 -0.49 26.36 -12.34
N THR A 391 0.47 26.55 -11.44
CA THR A 391 0.29 26.26 -10.01
C THR A 391 -0.80 27.12 -9.40
N GLY A 392 -1.77 26.47 -8.78
CA GLY A 392 -2.97 27.09 -8.21
C GLY A 392 -4.16 27.17 -9.18
N ALA A 393 -3.98 26.80 -10.46
CA ALA A 393 -5.09 26.74 -11.41
C ALA A 393 -6.16 25.77 -10.92
N LEU A 394 -7.41 26.22 -10.93
CA LEU A 394 -8.58 25.53 -10.39
C LEU A 394 -9.53 25.15 -11.53
N PHE A 395 -9.92 23.89 -11.56
CA PHE A 395 -10.95 23.38 -12.45
C PHE A 395 -11.99 22.63 -11.62
N TRP A 396 -13.26 22.97 -11.79
CA TRP A 396 -14.35 22.20 -11.20
C TRP A 396 -14.78 21.08 -12.14
N ILE A 397 -15.04 19.92 -11.57
CA ILE A 397 -15.79 18.84 -12.20
C ILE A 397 -17.16 18.87 -11.53
N ASP A 398 -18.19 19.13 -12.31
CA ASP A 398 -19.57 19.13 -11.85
C ASP A 398 -20.17 17.70 -11.92
N PRO A 399 -21.22 17.41 -11.13
CA PRO A 399 -21.82 16.08 -10.96
C PRO A 399 -22.28 15.36 -12.23
#